data_AF-A0A6G3XSA5-F1
#
_entry.id   AF-A0A6G3XSA5-F1
#
_cell.length_a   1.000
_cell.length_b   1.000
_cell.length_c   1.000
_cell.angle_alpha   90.00
_cell.angle_beta   90.00
_cell.angle_gamma   90.00
#
_symmetry.space_group_name_H-M   'P 1'
#
loop_
_entity.id
_entity.type
_entity.pdbx_description
1 polymer ?
#
loop_
_entity_poly.entity_id
_entity_poly.type
_entity_poly.pdbx_seq_one_letter_code
_entity_poly.pdbx_strand_id
1 'polypeptide(L)'
;AVRFLRAEHEGRVTAVEGTGTAAAAAGVVAVTTGTAAGRTVRITHSFQDRLACVVATGPDVARAAERATAATRLITVHLDPPAKAPEPHVPEASHSAEEGVGGR
;
A
#
# COMPACT_ATOMS: atom_id res chain seq x y z
N ALA A 1 -10.50 -7.69 19.79
CA ALA A 1 -10.82 -7.24 18.41
C ALA A 1 -9.54 -7.13 17.59
N VAL A 2 -9.64 -7.32 16.27
CA VAL A 2 -8.50 -7.25 15.34
C VAL A 2 -8.76 -6.16 14.29
N ARG A 3 -7.73 -5.37 13.97
CA ARG A 3 -7.75 -4.35 12.90
C ARG A 3 -6.51 -4.47 12.05
N PHE A 4 -6.67 -4.15 10.76
CA PHE A 4 -5.58 -4.19 9.79
C PHE A 4 -5.38 -2.79 9.22
N LEU A 5 -4.13 -2.35 9.18
CA LEU A 5 -3.72 -1.24 8.33
C LEU A 5 -3.64 -1.76 6.90
N ARG A 6 -4.38 -1.15 5.97
CA ARG A 6 -4.40 -1.52 4.56
C ARG A 6 -3.59 -0.52 3.75
N ALA A 7 -3.00 -0.99 2.65
CA ALA A 7 -2.44 -0.10 1.65
C ALA A 7 -3.57 0.68 0.96
N GLU A 8 -3.41 2.01 0.89
CA GLU A 8 -4.34 2.89 0.16
C GLU A 8 -3.89 3.10 -1.29
N HIS A 9 -2.59 2.98 -1.55
CA HIS A 9 -2.02 3.08 -2.89
C HIS A 9 -0.83 2.12 -3.06
N GLU A 10 -0.47 1.85 -4.32
CA GLU A 10 0.74 1.11 -4.67
C GLU A 10 1.99 1.96 -4.43
N GLY A 11 3.14 1.30 -4.27
CA GLY A 11 4.40 2.00 -4.07
C GLY A 11 5.49 1.16 -3.44
N ARG A 12 6.60 1.81 -3.08
CA ARG A 12 7.69 1.18 -2.32
C ARG A 12 7.72 1.73 -0.91
N VAL A 13 7.67 0.86 0.08
CA VAL A 13 7.74 1.28 1.48
C VAL A 13 9.11 1.88 1.77
N THR A 14 9.13 3.10 2.27
CA THR A 14 10.36 3.81 2.65
C THR A 14 10.57 3.78 4.15
N ALA A 15 9.49 3.87 4.93
CA ALA A 15 9.53 3.81 6.40
C ALA A 15 8.24 3.25 6.98
N VAL A 16 8.35 2.69 8.19
CA VAL A 16 7.23 2.24 9.01
C VAL A 16 7.45 2.79 10.41
N GLU A 17 6.54 3.65 10.87
CA GLU A 17 6.69 4.41 12.09
C GLU A 17 5.54 4.13 13.07
N GLY A 18 5.75 4.50 14.34
CA GLY A 18 4.72 4.46 15.37
C GLY A 18 4.30 3.06 15.86
N THR A 19 4.96 1.99 15.40
CA THR A 19 4.70 0.61 15.82
C THR A 19 4.91 0.39 17.30
N GLY A 20 5.99 0.96 17.88
CA GLY A 20 6.26 0.90 19.31
C GLY A 20 5.19 1.62 20.14
N THR A 21 4.79 2.83 19.70
CA THR A 21 3.72 3.60 20.34
C THR A 21 2.39 2.85 20.28
N ALA A 22 2.07 2.24 19.14
CA ALA A 22 0.88 1.41 18.98
C ALA A 22 0.90 0.18 19.90
N ALA A 23 2.05 -0.48 20.05
CA ALA A 23 2.21 -1.63 20.94
C ALA A 23 2.08 -1.26 22.41
N ALA A 24 2.52 -0.06 22.80
CA ALA A 24 2.39 0.45 24.16
C ALA A 24 0.99 1.01 24.49
N ALA A 25 0.09 1.12 23.51
CA ALA A 25 -1.24 1.69 23.72
C ALA A 25 -2.10 0.81 24.62
N ALA A 26 -2.91 1.44 25.48
CA ALA A 26 -3.70 0.75 26.49
C ALA A 26 -4.66 -0.30 25.88
N GLY A 27 -4.54 -1.54 26.37
CA GLY A 27 -5.36 -2.66 25.91
C GLY A 27 -4.94 -3.25 24.57
N VAL A 28 -3.85 -2.80 23.95
CA VAL A 28 -3.22 -3.50 22.84
C VAL A 28 -2.45 -4.70 23.38
N VAL A 29 -2.66 -5.86 22.77
CA VAL A 29 -1.98 -7.11 23.15
C VAL A 29 -0.94 -7.54 22.14
N ALA A 30 -1.10 -7.13 20.88
CA ALA A 30 -0.13 -7.41 19.84
C ALA A 30 -0.22 -6.37 18.72
N VAL A 31 0.95 -6.00 18.21
CA VAL A 31 1.12 -5.29 16.94
C VAL A 31 2.08 -6.09 16.08
N THR A 32 1.71 -6.37 14.84
CA THR A 32 2.54 -7.09 13.90
C THR A 32 2.58 -6.34 12.58
N THR A 33 3.78 -5.99 12.13
CA THR A 33 4.00 -5.39 10.81
C THR A 33 4.36 -6.48 9.82
N GLY A 34 3.49 -6.69 8.82
CA GLY A 34 3.81 -7.54 7.66
C GLY A 34 4.62 -6.80 6.59
N THR A 35 4.96 -5.53 6.84
CA THR A 35 5.67 -4.67 5.91
C THR A 35 6.93 -4.10 6.56
N ALA A 36 7.94 -3.82 5.73
CA ALA A 36 9.23 -3.25 6.11
C ALA A 36 9.74 -2.35 4.97
N ALA A 37 10.64 -1.44 5.31
CA ALA A 37 11.30 -0.59 4.32
C ALA A 37 11.93 -1.44 3.20
N GLY A 38 11.79 -0.99 1.96
CA GLY A 38 12.21 -1.67 0.75
C GLY A 38 11.17 -2.61 0.14
N ARG A 39 10.11 -2.99 0.86
CA ARG A 39 9.02 -3.82 0.31
C ARG A 39 8.24 -3.07 -0.76
N THR A 40 7.98 -3.73 -1.89
CA THR A 40 7.02 -3.26 -2.90
C THR A 40 5.59 -3.62 -2.48
N VAL A 41 4.70 -2.64 -2.52
CA VAL A 41 3.27 -2.78 -2.26
C VAL A 41 2.52 -2.69 -3.58
N ARG A 42 1.76 -3.74 -3.87
CA ARG A 42 0.80 -3.82 -4.98
C ARG A 42 -0.59 -4.04 -4.39
N ILE A 43 -1.60 -3.39 -4.97
CA ILE A 43 -2.98 -3.59 -4.51
C ILE A 43 -3.53 -4.79 -5.27
N THR A 44 -3.74 -5.88 -4.54
CA THR A 44 -4.21 -7.16 -5.08
C THR A 44 -5.64 -7.49 -4.66
N HIS A 45 -6.26 -6.64 -3.83
CA HIS A 45 -7.52 -6.88 -3.13
C HIS A 45 -7.50 -8.15 -2.27
N SER A 46 -6.33 -8.50 -1.74
CA SER A 46 -6.12 -9.73 -0.96
C SER A 46 -5.53 -9.44 0.43
N PHE A 47 -5.21 -10.50 1.19
CA PHE A 47 -4.52 -10.35 2.48
C PHE A 47 -3.13 -9.71 2.33
N GLN A 48 -2.53 -9.74 1.15
CA GLN A 48 -1.21 -9.15 0.88
C GLN A 48 -1.22 -7.62 1.01
N ASP A 49 -2.40 -7.00 0.87
CA ASP A 49 -2.63 -5.56 1.01
C ASP A 49 -2.64 -5.10 2.48
N ARG A 50 -2.57 -6.04 3.43
CA ARG A 50 -2.49 -5.75 4.87
C ARG A 50 -1.05 -5.45 5.24
N LEU A 51 -0.79 -4.20 5.62
CA LEU A 51 0.53 -3.70 5.97
C LEU A 51 0.88 -3.98 7.43
N ALA A 52 -0.10 -3.86 8.32
CA ALA A 52 0.03 -4.16 9.75
C ALA A 52 -1.26 -4.75 10.32
N CYS A 53 -1.12 -5.44 11.43
CA CYS A 53 -2.20 -6.02 12.22
C CYS A 53 -2.08 -5.53 13.66
N VAL A 54 -3.20 -5.09 14.24
CA VAL A 54 -3.31 -4.69 15.63
C VAL A 54 -4.39 -5.53 16.30
N VAL A 55 -4.04 -6.13 17.43
CA VAL A 55 -4.96 -6.88 18.28
C VAL A 55 -5.10 -6.15 19.60
N ALA A 56 -6.34 -5.85 19.99
CA ALA A 56 -6.63 -5.20 21.26
C ALA A 56 -7.76 -5.91 22.01
N THR A 57 -7.75 -5.79 23.32
CA THR A 57 -8.75 -6.30 24.25
C THR A 57 -9.42 -5.15 25.01
N GLY A 58 -10.60 -5.43 25.56
CA GLY A 58 -11.41 -4.47 26.28
C GLY A 58 -12.52 -5.18 27.06
N PRO A 59 -13.22 -4.45 27.93
CA PRO A 59 -14.32 -5.00 28.73
C PRO A 59 -15.48 -5.52 27.86
N ASP A 60 -15.62 -5.00 26.65
CA ASP A 60 -16.59 -5.44 25.66
C ASP A 60 -16.00 -5.33 24.23
N VAL A 61 -16.77 -5.82 23.25
CA VAL A 61 -16.37 -5.85 21.85
C VAL A 61 -16.18 -4.44 21.28
N ALA A 62 -17.02 -3.46 21.67
CA ALA A 62 -16.96 -2.10 21.16
C ALA A 62 -15.70 -1.38 21.64
N ARG A 63 -15.39 -1.47 22.94
CA ARG A 63 -14.16 -0.93 23.53
C ARG A 63 -12.91 -1.60 22.96
N ALA A 64 -12.92 -2.92 22.76
CA ALA A 64 -11.81 -3.59 22.10
C ALA A 64 -11.61 -3.11 20.65
N ALA A 65 -12.70 -2.89 19.92
CA ALA A 65 -12.67 -2.39 18.55
C ALA A 65 -12.16 -0.95 18.45
N GLU A 66 -12.60 -0.07 19.36
CA GLU A 66 -12.12 1.31 19.45
C GLU A 66 -10.62 1.35 19.74
N ARG A 67 -10.15 0.59 20.73
CA ARG A 67 -8.72 0.51 21.07
C ARG A 67 -7.87 0.01 19.90
N ALA A 68 -8.30 -1.07 19.24
CA ALA A 68 -7.60 -1.58 18.06
C ALA A 68 -7.57 -0.55 16.92
N THR A 69 -8.66 0.19 16.72
CA THR A 69 -8.75 1.23 15.69
C THR A 69 -7.86 2.42 16.01
N ALA A 70 -7.88 2.90 17.26
CA ALA A 70 -7.04 3.99 17.73
C ALA A 70 -5.55 3.64 17.61
N ALA A 71 -5.15 2.44 18.04
CA ALA A 71 -3.77 1.99 17.92
C ALA A 71 -3.33 1.80 16.45
N THR A 72 -4.23 1.37 15.56
CA THR A 72 -3.92 1.29 14.12
C THR A 72 -3.60 2.67 13.54
N ARG A 73 -4.26 3.74 14.01
CA ARG A 73 -4.02 5.13 13.56
C ARG A 73 -2.68 5.71 14.03
N LEU A 74 -2.01 5.06 14.98
CA LEU A 74 -0.67 5.44 15.43
C LEU A 74 0.42 4.91 14.49
N ILE A 75 0.09 3.96 13.59
CA ILE A 75 1.04 3.37 12.66
C ILE A 75 0.99 4.13 11.35
N THR A 76 2.13 4.64 10.90
CA THR A 76 2.27 5.32 9.62
C THR A 76 3.22 4.51 8.73
N VAL A 77 2.79 4.25 7.49
CA VAL A 77 3.63 3.62 6.47
C VAL A 77 3.83 4.63 5.35
N HIS A 78 5.09 4.98 5.11
CA HIS A 78 5.46 5.86 4.02
C HIS A 78 5.74 5.04 2.77
N LEU A 79 5.16 5.46 1.64
CA LEU A 79 5.35 4.83 0.36
C LEU A 79 5.78 5.88 -0.66
N ASP A 80 6.86 5.59 -1.37
CA ASP A 80 7.15 6.29 -2.61
C ASP A 80 6.23 5.76 -3.72
N PRO A 81 5.79 6.62 -4.64
CA PRO A 81 5.00 6.19 -5.79
C PRO A 81 5.77 5.12 -6.58
N PRO A 82 5.04 4.19 -7.24
CA PRO A 82 5.69 3.19 -8.08
C PRO A 82 6.52 3.91 -9.14
N ALA A 83 7.77 3.47 -9.35
CA ALA A 83 8.59 3.98 -10.43
C ALA A 83 7.79 3.84 -11.74
N LYS A 84 7.59 4.95 -12.46
CA LYS A 84 6.86 4.96 -13.73
C LYS A 84 7.51 3.90 -14.62
N ALA A 85 6.75 2.87 -15.02
CA ALA A 85 7.23 1.97 -16.04
C ALA A 85 7.55 2.80 -17.29
N PRO A 86 8.67 2.56 -18.00
CA PRO A 86 8.91 3.22 -19.26
C PRO A 86 7.69 2.97 -20.16
N GLU A 87 7.11 4.05 -20.67
CA GLU A 87 5.96 3.96 -21.59
C GLU A 87 6.37 3.07 -22.76
N PRO A 88 5.53 2.10 -23.19
CA PRO A 88 5.85 1.30 -24.36
C PRO A 88 5.99 2.25 -25.54
N HIS A 89 7.21 2.34 -26.06
CA HIS A 89 7.49 3.03 -27.32
C HIS A 89 6.73 2.27 -28.40
N VAL A 90 5.55 2.79 -28.78
CA VAL A 90 4.92 2.42 -30.04
C VAL A 90 5.83 2.97 -31.14
N PRO A 91 6.50 2.11 -31.94
CA PRO A 91 7.22 2.61 -33.10
C PRO A 91 6.19 3.26 -34.03
N GLU A 92 6.39 4.56 -34.28
CA GLU A 92 5.61 5.32 -35.26
C GLU A 92 5.76 4.63 -36.61
N ALA A 93 4.66 4.06 -37.11
CA ALA A 93 4.63 3.41 -38.41
C ALA A 93 5.06 4.45 -39.45
N SER A 94 6.24 4.22 -40.05
CA SER A 94 6.78 5.06 -41.10
C SER A 94 5.75 5.22 -42.21
N HIS A 95 5.32 6.46 -42.43
CA HIS A 95 4.65 6.87 -43.65
C HIS A 95 5.60 6.63 -44.82
N SER A 96 5.44 5.50 -45.51
CA SER A 96 5.92 5.38 -46.89
C SER A 96 4.91 6.08 -47.79
N ALA A 97 5.29 7.27 -48.23
CA ALA A 97 4.72 7.89 -49.41
C ALA A 97 4.99 6.99 -50.62
N GLU A 98 3.96 6.64 -51.39
CA GLU A 98 4.15 6.20 -52.77
C GLU A 98 3.67 7.30 -53.71
N GLU A 99 4.67 7.84 -54.41
CA GLU A 99 4.58 8.84 -55.46
C GLU A 99 3.82 8.33 -56.70
N GLY A 100 3.34 9.30 -57.47
CA GLY A 100 2.46 9.08 -58.62
C GLY A 100 3.11 8.49 -59.88
N VAL A 101 2.23 8.01 -60.74
CA VAL A 101 2.40 7.71 -62.17
C VAL A 101 1.10 8.25 -62.80
N GLY A 102 1.07 9.35 -63.56
CA GLY A 102 1.62 9.52 -64.91
C GLY A 102 0.77 8.70 -65.89
N GLY A 103 0.06 9.19 -66.90
CA GLY A 103 -0.07 10.48 -67.58
C GLY A 103 -0.87 10.22 -68.87
N ARG A 104 -1.61 11.24 -69.31
CA ARG A 104 -2.28 11.45 -70.62
C ARG A 104 -3.00 10.29 -71.32
#